data_AF-A0A562KVT5-F1
#
_entry.id   AF-A0A562KVT5-F1
#
_cell.length_a   1.000
_cell.length_b   1.000
_cell.length_c   1.000
_cell.angle_alpha   90.00
_cell.angle_beta   90.00
_cell.angle_gamma   90.00
#
_symmetry.space_group_name_H-M   'P 1'
#
loop_
_entity.id
_entity.type
_entity.pdbx_description
1 polymer ?
#
loop_
_entity_poly.entity_id
_entity_poly.type
_entity_poly.pdbx_seq_one_letter_code
_entity_poly.pdbx_strand_id
1 'polypeptide(L)'
;MAPRQLHLNVNLLHSGVYPSAWRLPDSDPRAFFDLGHYVRVAQIAERGKLDAIFLADSPAVNDRIDYRSFTSLEPTIILATVAAATTHVGLIGTVSTSYNEPYNIARRFVSLDHASGGRSGWNAVTTADAASSRNFGLTGALEHKARYERAKEFTEVVHALFDSWEDDAFVGDKASARFVDTSKVHPIAHRGPHYTVAGPLNVPRSPQGRPVTVQAGGSNDGRDFAAAYAEAVFTLAQSIEEGVAYARDLRTRAAAYGRSGDSIVILPGLATVIGSTEAEAKRRQDELWELVPIEYSLARLAGTLQIDPALLELDKPLPDPLPLPANANHTMFQGTVNLARRGNLTVRQLIRALGGGVGHRIIVGTPEQIADDIEAWFKAGAADGFNLMPDVLPTGLETFVETVVPILQKRGLFRTEYTGTTLRDHFGLARPTSRFAKRAPEVASA
;
A
#
# COMPACT_ATOMS: atom_id res chain seq x y z
N MET A 1 -8.63 -2.19 -28.89
CA MET A 1 -8.49 -2.16 -27.41
C MET A 1 -7.87 -0.84 -27.05
N ALA A 2 -8.38 -0.16 -26.01
CA ALA A 2 -7.74 1.04 -25.50
C ALA A 2 -6.33 0.69 -24.96
N PRO A 3 -5.32 1.56 -25.13
CA PRO A 3 -3.99 1.31 -24.59
C PRO A 3 -4.04 1.21 -23.06
N ARG A 4 -3.24 0.32 -22.47
CA ARG A 4 -3.09 0.17 -21.02
C ARG A 4 -2.61 1.51 -20.42
N GLN A 5 -3.21 1.94 -19.32
CA GLN A 5 -2.82 3.15 -18.59
C GLN A 5 -2.09 2.78 -17.29
N LEU A 6 -1.23 3.68 -16.83
CA LEU A 6 -0.48 3.61 -15.58
C LEU A 6 -1.39 3.92 -14.39
N HIS A 7 -1.15 3.26 -13.26
CA HIS A 7 -1.77 3.60 -11.97
C HIS A 7 -0.80 4.37 -11.08
N LEU A 8 -1.25 5.43 -10.43
CA LEU A 8 -0.43 6.23 -9.52
C LEU A 8 -1.15 6.42 -8.20
N ASN A 9 -0.58 5.87 -7.14
CA ASN A 9 -0.98 6.16 -5.77
C ASN A 9 0.04 7.09 -5.11
N VAL A 10 -0.28 7.65 -3.96
CA VAL A 10 0.70 8.27 -3.06
C VAL A 10 0.70 7.59 -1.70
N ASN A 11 1.86 7.14 -1.24
CA ASN A 11 2.07 6.66 0.11
C ASN A 11 2.35 7.86 1.04
N LEU A 12 1.41 8.13 1.94
CA LEU A 12 1.35 9.34 2.75
C LEU A 12 2.20 9.19 4.02
N LEU A 13 3.52 9.17 3.85
CA LEU A 13 4.46 9.07 4.96
C LEU A 13 4.67 10.43 5.63
N HIS A 14 3.77 10.79 6.55
CA HIS A 14 3.90 11.99 7.42
C HIS A 14 4.40 13.22 6.65
N SER A 15 5.59 13.76 6.97
CA SER A 15 6.19 14.92 6.27
C SER A 15 6.95 14.61 4.97
N GLY A 16 7.14 13.34 4.59
CA GLY A 16 7.94 12.93 3.45
C GLY A 16 8.63 11.58 3.63
N VAL A 17 9.16 11.02 2.54
CA VAL A 17 9.83 9.71 2.58
C VAL A 17 11.16 9.77 3.33
N TYR A 18 11.92 10.86 3.16
CA TYR A 18 13.17 11.08 3.87
C TYR A 18 12.89 11.33 5.36
N PRO A 19 13.66 10.70 6.26
CA PRO A 19 13.44 10.85 7.70
C PRO A 19 13.59 12.30 8.18
N SER A 20 14.39 13.09 7.46
CA SER A 20 14.69 14.49 7.70
C SER A 20 13.68 15.47 7.10
N ALA A 21 12.69 15.01 6.32
CA ALA A 21 11.80 15.91 5.58
C ALA A 21 11.09 16.95 6.49
N TRP A 22 10.80 16.59 7.74
CA TRP A 22 10.22 17.49 8.75
C TRP A 22 11.15 18.65 9.18
N ARG A 23 12.46 18.54 8.92
CA ARG A 23 13.48 19.53 9.26
C ARG A 23 13.69 20.61 8.20
N LEU A 24 13.08 20.46 7.03
CA LEU A 24 13.13 21.50 6.00
C LEU A 24 12.42 22.77 6.51
N PRO A 25 12.90 23.98 6.17
CA PRO A 25 12.34 25.23 6.69
C PRO A 25 10.83 25.40 6.46
N ASP A 26 10.31 24.91 5.35
CA ASP A 26 8.90 25.03 4.95
C ASP A 26 8.01 23.88 5.44
N SER A 27 8.58 22.89 6.15
CA SER A 27 7.83 21.73 6.65
C SER A 27 7.17 22.01 8.00
N ASP A 28 5.90 21.61 8.17
CA ASP A 28 5.27 21.58 9.49
C ASP A 28 5.66 20.29 10.24
N PRO A 29 6.39 20.37 11.38
CA PRO A 29 6.76 19.20 12.16
C PRO A 29 5.55 18.47 12.77
N ARG A 30 4.37 19.09 12.80
CA ARG A 30 3.10 18.48 13.29
C ARG A 30 2.34 17.73 12.21
N ALA A 31 2.82 17.73 10.96
CA ALA A 31 2.15 17.09 9.82
C ALA A 31 1.75 15.63 10.08
N PHE A 32 2.48 14.90 10.94
CA PHE A 32 2.18 13.50 11.25
C PHE A 32 0.88 13.28 12.05
N PHE A 33 0.35 14.31 12.72
CA PHE A 33 -0.93 14.26 13.45
C PHE A 33 -1.91 15.40 13.09
N ASP A 34 -1.59 16.24 12.10
CA ASP A 34 -2.52 17.23 11.56
C ASP A 34 -3.43 16.58 10.50
N LEU A 35 -4.72 16.37 10.81
CA LEU A 35 -5.69 15.86 9.83
C LEU A 35 -5.80 16.76 8.59
N GLY A 36 -5.59 18.07 8.72
CA GLY A 36 -5.58 19.01 7.60
C GLY A 36 -4.47 18.70 6.60
N HIS A 37 -3.32 18.20 7.06
CA HIS A 37 -2.22 17.77 6.20
C HIS A 37 -2.62 16.61 5.30
N TYR A 38 -3.23 15.57 5.87
CA TYR A 38 -3.71 14.41 5.11
C TYR A 38 -4.77 14.81 4.08
N VAL A 39 -5.70 15.71 4.44
CA VAL A 39 -6.71 16.26 3.51
C VAL A 39 -6.05 17.02 2.36
N ARG A 40 -5.10 17.92 2.65
CA ARG A 40 -4.38 18.68 1.61
C ARG A 40 -3.68 17.75 0.63
N VAL A 41 -2.93 16.76 1.13
CA VAL A 41 -2.21 15.80 0.27
C VAL A 41 -3.19 14.98 -0.59
N ALA A 42 -4.33 14.56 -0.05
CA ALA A 42 -5.35 13.84 -0.81
C ALA A 42 -5.98 14.70 -1.92
N GLN A 43 -6.23 15.98 -1.66
CA GLN A 43 -6.75 16.92 -2.67
C GLN A 43 -5.75 17.16 -3.81
N ILE A 44 -4.46 17.22 -3.48
CA ILE A 44 -3.38 17.31 -4.48
C ILE A 44 -3.37 16.05 -5.35
N ALA A 45 -3.43 14.87 -4.73
CA ALA A 45 -3.51 13.60 -5.43
C ALA A 45 -4.73 13.54 -6.37
N GLU A 46 -5.91 13.95 -5.89
CA GLU A 46 -7.16 14.00 -6.67
C GLU A 46 -7.09 14.99 -7.84
N ARG A 47 -6.48 16.16 -7.63
CA ARG A 47 -6.24 17.14 -8.70
C ARG A 47 -5.36 16.54 -9.79
N GLY A 48 -4.31 15.81 -9.40
CA GLY A 48 -3.42 15.07 -10.28
C GLY A 48 -3.98 13.77 -10.86
N LYS A 49 -5.23 13.43 -10.59
CA LYS A 49 -5.92 12.21 -11.07
C LYS A 49 -5.30 10.89 -10.59
N LEU A 50 -4.57 10.91 -9.47
CA LEU A 50 -4.01 9.72 -8.84
C LEU A 50 -5.12 8.77 -8.41
N ASP A 51 -4.86 7.48 -8.49
CA ASP A 51 -5.79 6.40 -8.18
C ASP A 51 -6.15 6.38 -6.69
N ALA A 52 -5.18 6.53 -5.78
CA ALA A 52 -5.42 6.49 -4.33
C ALA A 52 -4.36 7.19 -3.47
N ILE A 53 -4.76 7.55 -2.24
CA ILE A 53 -3.83 7.68 -1.12
C ILE A 53 -3.68 6.34 -0.39
N PHE A 54 -2.48 6.06 0.09
CA PHE A 54 -2.13 4.85 0.83
C PHE A 54 -1.55 5.24 2.19
N LEU A 55 -2.14 4.70 3.27
CA LEU A 55 -1.66 4.87 4.63
C LEU A 55 -1.10 3.56 5.16
N ALA A 56 0.23 3.50 5.29
CA ALA A 56 0.92 2.46 6.04
C ALA A 56 0.65 2.62 7.55
N ASP A 57 0.54 1.50 8.28
CA ASP A 57 0.29 1.54 9.72
C ASP A 57 1.03 0.44 10.48
N SER A 58 1.37 0.77 11.73
CA SER A 58 1.94 -0.12 12.73
C SER A 58 1.46 0.36 14.10
N PRO A 59 0.67 -0.42 14.86
CA PRO A 59 0.07 -0.01 16.13
C PRO A 59 1.09 -0.07 17.30
N ALA A 60 2.25 0.53 17.10
CA ALA A 60 3.31 0.67 18.08
C ALA A 60 4.22 1.85 17.75
N VAL A 61 4.81 2.44 18.78
CA VAL A 61 5.97 3.30 18.61
C VAL A 61 7.14 2.41 18.24
N ASN A 62 7.50 2.49 16.96
CA ASN A 62 8.64 1.82 16.37
C ASN A 62 9.64 2.90 15.90
N ASP A 63 10.90 2.51 15.69
CA ASP A 63 11.97 3.39 15.19
C ASP A 63 12.47 4.43 16.24
N ARG A 64 13.47 5.22 15.84
CA ARG A 64 14.07 6.32 16.59
C ARG A 64 13.23 7.60 16.44
N ILE A 65 12.12 7.65 17.19
CA ILE A 65 11.16 8.77 17.15
C ILE A 65 11.73 10.11 17.64
N ASP A 66 12.93 10.09 18.22
CA ASP A 66 13.73 11.27 18.53
C ASP A 66 14.28 11.98 17.29
N TYR A 67 14.30 11.31 16.12
CA TYR A 67 14.83 11.86 14.87
C TYR A 67 13.88 11.84 13.68
N ARG A 68 12.78 11.07 13.73
CA ARG A 68 11.82 10.92 12.62
C ARG A 68 10.37 10.97 13.11
N SER A 69 9.51 11.65 12.36
CA SER A 69 8.06 11.52 12.49
C SER A 69 7.61 10.07 12.26
N PHE A 70 6.56 9.65 12.96
CA PHE A 70 6.07 8.27 12.92
C PHE A 70 4.57 8.23 12.57
N THR A 71 4.08 7.06 12.18
CA THR A 71 2.64 6.86 11.99
C THR A 71 1.95 6.91 13.35
N SER A 72 1.19 7.97 13.61
CA SER A 72 0.59 8.21 14.94
C SER A 72 -0.92 8.01 14.98
N LEU A 73 -1.66 8.48 13.97
CA LEU A 73 -3.12 8.45 13.97
C LEU A 73 -3.63 7.15 13.32
N GLU A 74 -4.78 6.66 13.80
CA GLU A 74 -5.42 5.48 13.24
C GLU A 74 -5.89 5.75 11.79
N PRO A 75 -5.52 4.88 10.82
CA PRO A 75 -5.67 5.19 9.40
C PRO A 75 -7.13 5.36 8.97
N THR A 76 -8.08 4.60 9.52
CA THR A 76 -9.49 4.71 9.07
C THR A 76 -10.17 5.98 9.54
N ILE A 77 -9.74 6.57 10.66
CA ILE A 77 -10.18 7.90 11.10
C ILE A 77 -9.67 8.98 10.14
N ILE A 78 -8.40 8.88 9.73
CA ILE A 78 -7.84 9.79 8.71
C ILE A 78 -8.62 9.64 7.40
N LEU A 79 -8.80 8.40 6.91
CA LEU A 79 -9.48 8.14 5.64
C LEU A 79 -10.94 8.58 5.65
N ALA A 80 -11.66 8.44 6.76
CA ALA A 80 -13.03 8.96 6.88
C ALA A 80 -13.07 10.49 6.77
N THR A 81 -12.07 11.18 7.35
CA THR A 81 -11.92 12.63 7.23
C THR A 81 -11.63 13.05 5.79
N VAL A 82 -10.72 12.33 5.12
CA VAL A 82 -10.40 12.57 3.70
C VAL A 82 -11.59 12.25 2.79
N ALA A 83 -12.36 11.20 3.09
CA ALA A 83 -13.54 10.81 2.30
C ALA A 83 -14.54 11.97 2.18
N ALA A 84 -14.75 12.72 3.26
CA ALA A 84 -15.65 13.87 3.30
C ALA A 84 -15.11 15.10 2.52
N ALA A 85 -13.81 15.15 2.23
CA ALA A 85 -13.14 16.29 1.60
C ALA A 85 -12.67 16.03 0.15
N THR A 86 -13.00 14.86 -0.41
CA THR A 86 -12.58 14.39 -1.75
C THR A 86 -13.71 13.60 -2.41
N THR A 87 -13.63 13.38 -3.72
CA THR A 87 -14.75 12.82 -4.51
C THR A 87 -14.41 11.58 -5.34
N HIS A 88 -13.15 11.39 -5.71
CA HIS A 88 -12.67 10.38 -6.63
C HIS A 88 -11.47 9.61 -6.08
N VAL A 89 -10.51 10.25 -5.41
CA VAL A 89 -9.27 9.56 -4.98
C VAL A 89 -9.55 8.39 -4.05
N GLY A 90 -8.93 7.24 -4.32
CA GLY A 90 -9.01 6.05 -3.48
C GLY A 90 -8.44 6.23 -2.08
N LEU A 91 -8.94 5.44 -1.14
CA LEU A 91 -8.68 5.54 0.29
C LEU A 91 -8.17 4.19 0.83
N ILE A 92 -6.87 3.95 0.71
CA ILE A 92 -6.26 2.67 1.09
C ILE A 92 -5.66 2.76 2.49
N GLY A 93 -6.17 1.96 3.42
CA GLY A 93 -5.74 1.92 4.81
C GLY A 93 -5.15 0.57 5.20
N THR A 94 -3.99 0.59 5.86
CA THR A 94 -3.38 -0.61 6.43
C THR A 94 -4.05 -0.97 7.75
N VAL A 95 -4.56 -2.20 7.87
CA VAL A 95 -5.06 -2.72 9.14
C VAL A 95 -4.67 -4.18 9.31
N SER A 96 -4.12 -4.49 10.49
CA SER A 96 -3.57 -5.79 10.82
C SER A 96 -4.63 -6.88 10.89
N THR A 97 -4.38 -8.02 10.25
CA THR A 97 -5.15 -9.25 10.44
C THR A 97 -4.88 -9.85 11.81
N SER A 98 -3.75 -9.57 12.47
CA SER A 98 -3.33 -10.21 13.72
C SER A 98 -4.01 -9.66 14.97
N TYR A 99 -4.26 -8.35 15.01
CA TYR A 99 -4.68 -7.65 16.23
C TYR A 99 -6.09 -7.07 16.15
N ASN A 100 -6.89 -7.58 15.21
CA ASN A 100 -8.27 -7.19 15.04
C ASN A 100 -9.17 -8.42 15.00
N GLU A 101 -10.47 -8.17 15.19
CA GLU A 101 -11.54 -9.13 14.91
C GLU A 101 -12.05 -8.94 13.47
N PRO A 102 -12.27 -10.01 12.70
CA PRO A 102 -12.65 -9.90 11.29
C PRO A 102 -14.00 -9.20 11.11
N TYR A 103 -14.94 -9.39 12.03
CA TYR A 103 -16.23 -8.71 11.99
C TYR A 103 -16.09 -7.18 12.13
N ASN A 104 -15.18 -6.72 13.00
CA ASN A 104 -14.94 -5.29 13.18
C ASN A 104 -14.28 -4.66 11.94
N ILE A 105 -13.35 -5.37 11.29
CA ILE A 105 -12.72 -4.90 10.05
C ILE A 105 -13.71 -4.87 8.89
N ALA A 106 -14.52 -5.92 8.75
CA ALA A 106 -15.56 -5.94 7.73
C ALA A 106 -16.51 -4.73 7.87
N ARG A 107 -17.01 -4.47 9.08
CA ARG A 107 -17.91 -3.33 9.34
C ARG A 107 -17.24 -1.99 9.07
N ARG A 108 -15.99 -1.82 9.50
CA ARG A 108 -15.24 -0.57 9.38
C ARG A 108 -15.00 -0.21 7.91
N PHE A 109 -14.49 -1.15 7.12
CA PHE A 109 -14.16 -0.89 5.72
C PHE A 109 -15.40 -0.76 4.84
N VAL A 110 -16.48 -1.54 5.03
CA VAL A 110 -17.72 -1.31 4.27
C VAL A 110 -18.37 0.03 4.64
N SER A 111 -18.33 0.43 5.92
CA SER A 111 -18.80 1.75 6.33
C SER A 111 -18.00 2.88 5.67
N LEU A 112 -16.67 2.79 5.67
CA LEU A 112 -15.80 3.74 4.96
C LEU A 112 -16.08 3.74 3.46
N ASP A 113 -16.40 2.57 2.89
CA ASP A 113 -16.70 2.45 1.48
C ASP A 113 -18.02 3.13 1.11
N HIS A 114 -19.07 3.00 1.93
CA HIS A 114 -20.30 3.79 1.75
C HIS A 114 -20.05 5.28 1.93
N ALA A 115 -19.30 5.67 2.98
CA ALA A 115 -18.98 7.07 3.26
C ALA A 115 -18.19 7.74 2.12
N SER A 116 -17.41 6.96 1.38
CA SER A 116 -16.59 7.43 0.27
C SER A 116 -17.21 7.21 -1.11
N GLY A 117 -18.34 6.50 -1.22
CA GLY A 117 -18.97 6.18 -2.51
C GLY A 117 -18.27 5.05 -3.29
N GLY A 118 -17.63 4.11 -2.61
CA GLY A 118 -16.93 2.98 -3.23
C GLY A 118 -15.44 3.20 -3.47
N ARG A 119 -14.77 4.01 -2.65
CA ARG A 119 -13.34 4.35 -2.82
C ARG A 119 -12.41 3.68 -1.80
N SER A 120 -12.92 2.81 -0.94
CA SER A 120 -12.13 2.20 0.13
C SER A 120 -11.29 1.02 -0.34
N GLY A 121 -10.07 0.93 0.18
CA GLY A 121 -9.20 -0.23 0.07
C GLY A 121 -8.61 -0.63 1.42
N TRP A 122 -8.52 -1.94 1.67
CA TRP A 122 -7.93 -2.50 2.88
C TRP A 122 -6.59 -3.17 2.54
N ASN A 123 -5.50 -2.59 3.04
CA ASN A 123 -4.20 -3.25 3.01
C ASN A 123 -4.10 -4.25 4.17
N ALA A 124 -4.25 -5.54 3.85
CA ALA A 124 -4.25 -6.66 4.79
C ALA A 124 -2.81 -7.06 5.15
N VAL A 125 -2.40 -6.74 6.37
CA VAL A 125 -1.04 -7.04 6.85
C VAL A 125 -1.06 -7.99 8.04
N THR A 126 -0.10 -8.90 8.09
CA THR A 126 0.04 -9.82 9.23
C THR A 126 0.62 -9.15 10.46
N THR A 127 1.43 -8.09 10.30
CA THR A 127 2.22 -7.44 11.36
C THR A 127 3.18 -8.41 12.06
N ALA A 128 4.47 -8.12 12.03
CA ALA A 128 5.51 -9.05 12.50
C ALA A 128 6.37 -8.50 13.63
N ASP A 129 6.26 -7.21 13.96
CA ASP A 129 7.11 -6.60 14.99
C ASP A 129 6.64 -6.94 16.42
N ALA A 130 7.62 -7.17 17.29
CA ALA A 130 7.37 -7.52 18.69
C ALA A 130 6.75 -6.36 19.48
N ALA A 131 7.01 -5.10 19.10
CA ALA A 131 6.47 -3.94 19.81
C ALA A 131 4.94 -3.86 19.69
N SER A 132 4.41 -4.04 18.47
CA SER A 132 2.97 -4.17 18.25
C SER A 132 2.38 -5.31 19.08
N SER A 133 3.01 -6.49 19.05
CA SER A 133 2.53 -7.67 19.79
C SER A 133 2.30 -7.39 21.29
N ARG A 134 3.23 -6.65 21.92
CA ARG A 134 3.16 -6.29 23.35
C ARG A 134 1.99 -5.35 23.69
N ASN A 135 1.52 -4.56 22.74
CA ASN A 135 0.37 -3.68 22.94
C ASN A 135 -0.97 -4.43 22.91
N PHE A 136 -0.98 -5.67 22.42
CA PHE A 136 -2.19 -6.51 22.33
C PHE A 136 -2.14 -7.72 23.28
N GLY A 137 -1.38 -7.61 24.37
CA GLY A 137 -1.33 -8.63 25.42
C GLY A 137 -0.51 -9.88 25.07
N LEU A 138 0.29 -9.85 24.01
CA LEU A 138 1.20 -10.94 23.63
C LEU A 138 2.64 -10.64 24.07
N THR A 139 3.41 -11.68 24.38
CA THR A 139 4.83 -11.53 24.77
C THR A 139 5.75 -11.31 23.55
N GLY A 140 5.33 -11.72 22.37
CA GLY A 140 6.07 -11.57 21.11
C GLY A 140 5.18 -11.86 19.90
N ALA A 141 5.74 -11.68 18.71
CA ALA A 141 5.02 -11.97 17.47
C ALA A 141 4.77 -13.48 17.34
N LEU A 142 3.59 -13.84 16.84
CA LEU A 142 3.28 -15.24 16.47
C LEU A 142 4.29 -15.73 15.43
N GLU A 143 4.56 -17.03 15.39
CA GLU A 143 5.45 -17.63 14.37
C GLU A 143 4.99 -17.33 12.94
N HIS A 144 5.95 -17.15 12.02
CA HIS A 144 5.68 -16.64 10.66
C HIS A 144 4.60 -17.44 9.91
N LYS A 145 4.70 -18.78 9.93
CA LYS A 145 3.70 -19.66 9.31
C LYS A 145 2.31 -19.50 9.94
N ALA A 146 2.24 -19.49 11.27
CA ALA A 146 0.97 -19.34 12.00
C ALA A 146 0.30 -17.98 11.74
N ARG A 147 1.09 -16.91 11.56
CA ARG A 147 0.56 -15.59 11.15
C ARG A 147 -0.15 -15.65 9.82
N TYR A 148 0.43 -16.34 8.82
CA TYR A 148 -0.17 -16.46 7.48
C TYR A 148 -1.38 -17.39 7.45
N GLU A 149 -1.36 -18.50 8.18
CA GLU A 149 -2.53 -19.38 8.35
C GLU A 149 -3.72 -18.61 8.94
N ARG A 150 -3.47 -17.85 10.02
CA ARG A 150 -4.48 -17.01 10.64
C ARG A 150 -4.95 -15.85 9.75
N ALA A 151 -4.05 -15.22 8.99
CA ALA A 151 -4.39 -14.13 8.08
C ALA A 151 -5.22 -14.60 6.89
N LYS A 152 -4.95 -15.81 6.38
CA LYS A 152 -5.76 -16.46 5.35
C LYS A 152 -7.21 -16.59 5.80
N GLU A 153 -7.44 -17.26 6.93
CA GLU A 153 -8.79 -17.46 7.47
C GLU A 153 -9.47 -16.12 7.80
N PHE A 154 -8.72 -15.16 8.37
CA PHE A 154 -9.25 -13.83 8.66
C PHE A 154 -9.78 -13.13 7.41
N THR A 155 -9.02 -13.18 6.31
CA THR A 155 -9.37 -12.53 5.05
C THR A 155 -10.55 -13.21 4.39
N GLU A 156 -10.63 -14.54 4.45
CA GLU A 156 -11.79 -15.32 3.99
C GLU A 156 -13.08 -14.93 4.73
N VAL A 157 -13.01 -14.78 6.06
CA VAL A 157 -14.13 -14.34 6.89
C VAL A 157 -14.54 -12.91 6.52
N VAL A 158 -13.59 -11.98 6.38
CA VAL A 158 -13.89 -10.59 5.99
C VAL A 158 -14.54 -10.53 4.61
N HIS A 159 -13.97 -11.23 3.62
CA HIS A 159 -14.54 -11.30 2.28
C HIS A 159 -15.93 -11.95 2.26
N ALA A 160 -16.19 -12.92 3.15
CA ALA A 160 -17.52 -13.49 3.31
C ALA A 160 -18.53 -12.49 3.87
N LEU A 161 -18.13 -11.74 4.89
CA LEU A 161 -18.98 -10.72 5.50
C LEU A 161 -19.31 -9.59 4.52
N PHE A 162 -18.39 -9.21 3.63
CA PHE A 162 -18.66 -8.21 2.58
C PHE A 162 -19.79 -8.63 1.63
N ASP A 163 -20.03 -9.94 1.48
CA ASP A 163 -21.11 -10.48 0.63
C ASP A 163 -22.37 -10.83 1.43
N SER A 164 -22.46 -10.55 2.73
CA SER A 164 -23.65 -10.89 3.55
C SER A 164 -24.97 -10.31 3.04
N TRP A 165 -24.94 -9.29 2.17
CA TRP A 165 -26.12 -8.71 1.55
C TRP A 165 -25.99 -8.85 0.03
N GLU A 166 -27.02 -9.32 -0.67
CA GLU A 166 -27.04 -9.18 -2.14
C GLU A 166 -27.26 -7.72 -2.54
N ASP A 167 -26.91 -7.38 -3.79
CA ASP A 167 -26.91 -5.99 -4.27
C ASP A 167 -28.29 -5.32 -4.19
N ASP A 168 -29.36 -6.10 -4.35
CA ASP A 168 -30.76 -5.66 -4.36
C ASP A 168 -31.54 -6.12 -3.11
N ALA A 169 -30.83 -6.33 -1.99
CA ALA A 169 -31.44 -6.67 -0.70
C ALA A 169 -32.19 -5.49 -0.05
N PHE A 170 -31.78 -4.24 -0.33
CA PHE A 170 -32.49 -3.05 0.14
C PHE A 170 -33.70 -2.75 -0.76
N VAL A 171 -34.90 -2.70 -0.18
CA VAL A 171 -36.16 -2.51 -0.92
C VAL A 171 -36.72 -1.10 -0.74
N GLY A 172 -36.82 -0.63 0.52
CA GLY A 172 -37.32 0.71 0.82
C GLY A 172 -38.78 0.98 0.41
N ASP A 173 -39.61 -0.06 0.27
CA ASP A 173 -41.03 0.09 -0.11
C ASP A 173 -41.86 0.61 1.06
N LYS A 174 -42.23 1.89 0.96
CA LYS A 174 -43.06 2.59 1.95
C LYS A 174 -44.52 2.13 1.94
N ALA A 175 -45.05 1.72 0.79
CA ALA A 175 -46.46 1.33 0.67
C ALA A 175 -46.72 -0.03 1.31
N SER A 176 -45.81 -0.99 1.10
CA SER A 176 -45.90 -2.32 1.70
C SER A 176 -45.19 -2.45 3.06
N ALA A 177 -44.59 -1.37 3.57
CA ALA A 177 -43.71 -1.34 4.75
C ALA A 177 -42.59 -2.40 4.70
N ARG A 178 -42.01 -2.64 3.52
CA ARG A 178 -40.89 -3.59 3.34
C ARG A 178 -39.58 -2.81 3.18
N PHE A 179 -38.76 -2.85 4.22
CA PHE A 179 -37.47 -2.15 4.23
C PHE A 179 -36.37 -2.93 3.50
N VAL A 180 -36.29 -4.24 3.75
CA VAL A 180 -35.25 -5.16 3.25
C VAL A 180 -35.89 -6.48 2.84
N ASP A 181 -35.38 -7.10 1.78
CA ASP A 181 -35.65 -8.49 1.43
C ASP A 181 -34.75 -9.41 2.25
N THR A 182 -35.30 -10.02 3.30
CA THR A 182 -34.53 -10.87 4.21
C THR A 182 -34.07 -12.18 3.58
N SER A 183 -34.59 -12.58 2.42
CA SER A 183 -34.11 -13.75 1.68
C SER A 183 -32.76 -13.51 1.00
N LYS A 184 -32.33 -12.24 0.94
CA LYS A 184 -31.08 -11.77 0.31
C LYS A 184 -30.04 -11.29 1.33
N VAL A 185 -30.26 -11.59 2.60
CA VAL A 185 -29.34 -11.28 3.70
C VAL A 185 -28.89 -12.59 4.34
N HIS A 186 -27.61 -12.90 4.21
CA HIS A 186 -27.06 -14.22 4.42
C HIS A 186 -26.04 -14.24 5.57
N PRO A 187 -26.22 -15.09 6.59
CA PRO A 187 -25.14 -15.38 7.52
C PRO A 187 -23.98 -16.05 6.78
N ILE A 188 -22.75 -15.81 7.24
CA ILE A 188 -21.58 -16.49 6.69
C ILE A 188 -21.36 -17.85 7.36
N ALA A 189 -21.89 -18.02 8.58
CA ALA A 189 -21.84 -19.26 9.37
C ALA A 189 -20.44 -19.93 9.41
N HIS A 190 -19.39 -19.12 9.44
CA HIS A 190 -18.00 -19.60 9.36
C HIS A 190 -17.58 -20.28 10.67
N ARG A 191 -16.94 -21.44 10.53
CA ARG A 191 -16.31 -22.20 11.61
C ARG A 191 -14.98 -22.74 11.11
N GLY A 192 -13.89 -22.09 11.51
CA GLY A 192 -12.54 -22.53 11.19
C GLY A 192 -11.65 -22.63 12.42
N PRO A 193 -10.36 -22.99 12.22
CA PRO A 193 -9.40 -23.17 13.32
C PRO A 193 -9.19 -21.93 14.18
N HIS A 194 -9.27 -20.73 13.59
CA HIS A 194 -8.99 -19.47 14.28
C HIS A 194 -10.25 -18.66 14.60
N TYR A 195 -11.32 -18.76 13.79
CA TYR A 195 -12.52 -17.95 13.98
C TYR A 195 -13.81 -18.76 13.90
N THR A 196 -14.79 -18.34 14.71
CA THR A 196 -16.19 -18.74 14.58
C THR A 196 -17.04 -17.49 14.48
N VAL A 197 -17.63 -17.24 13.31
CA VAL A 197 -18.36 -15.99 13.02
C VAL A 197 -19.68 -16.32 12.35
N ALA A 198 -20.79 -15.94 12.99
CA ALA A 198 -22.13 -16.21 12.47
C ALA A 198 -22.49 -15.33 11.26
N GLY A 199 -22.24 -14.02 11.34
CA GLY A 199 -22.86 -13.04 10.44
C GLY A 199 -24.39 -12.99 10.62
N PRO A 200 -25.13 -12.33 9.71
CA PRO A 200 -24.64 -11.52 8.60
C PRO A 200 -23.88 -10.26 9.08
N LEU A 201 -23.11 -9.63 8.20
CA LEU A 201 -22.65 -8.26 8.43
C LEU A 201 -23.86 -7.33 8.57
N ASN A 202 -23.79 -6.34 9.46
CA ASN A 202 -24.89 -5.38 9.66
C ASN A 202 -24.80 -4.12 8.78
N VAL A 203 -24.00 -4.17 7.72
CA VAL A 203 -23.81 -3.07 6.76
C VAL A 203 -24.13 -3.61 5.36
N PRO A 204 -24.98 -2.93 4.56
CA PRO A 204 -25.27 -3.33 3.20
C PRO A 204 -24.03 -3.43 2.33
N ARG A 205 -24.12 -4.19 1.24
CA ARG A 205 -23.00 -4.41 0.31
C ARG A 205 -22.44 -3.11 -0.24
N SER A 206 -21.14 -3.11 -0.50
CA SER A 206 -20.41 -1.92 -0.95
C SER A 206 -20.83 -1.49 -2.37
N PRO A 207 -20.76 -0.18 -2.71
CA PRO A 207 -21.00 0.30 -4.07
C PRO A 207 -20.09 -0.39 -5.11
N GLN A 208 -18.83 -0.64 -4.76
CA GLN A 208 -17.86 -1.35 -5.59
C GLN A 208 -17.86 -2.87 -5.33
N GLY A 209 -18.95 -3.43 -4.79
CA GLY A 209 -19.11 -4.84 -4.43
C GLY A 209 -18.46 -5.16 -3.09
N ARG A 210 -17.15 -4.93 -3.00
CA ARG A 210 -16.39 -4.96 -1.74
C ARG A 210 -15.17 -4.03 -1.81
N PRO A 211 -14.69 -3.50 -0.67
CA PRO A 211 -13.43 -2.76 -0.61
C PRO A 211 -12.28 -3.50 -1.31
N VAL A 212 -11.40 -2.76 -1.99
CA VAL A 212 -10.25 -3.36 -2.70
C VAL A 212 -9.28 -3.97 -1.68
N THR A 213 -8.88 -5.22 -1.88
CA THR A 213 -7.90 -5.88 -1.01
C THR A 213 -6.48 -5.59 -1.51
N VAL A 214 -5.67 -4.98 -0.66
CA VAL A 214 -4.28 -4.62 -0.93
C VAL A 214 -3.36 -5.45 -0.03
N GLN A 215 -2.14 -5.72 -0.50
CA GLN A 215 -1.16 -6.50 0.27
C GLN A 215 0.27 -6.02 -0.01
N ALA A 216 1.20 -6.26 0.93
CA ALA A 216 2.59 -5.79 0.83
C ALA A 216 3.67 -6.81 1.28
N GLY A 217 3.36 -8.11 1.31
CA GLY A 217 4.26 -9.16 1.78
C GLY A 217 5.15 -9.71 0.66
N GLY A 218 6.48 -9.68 0.86
CA GLY A 218 7.44 -10.15 -0.14
C GLY A 218 7.97 -11.58 0.06
N SER A 219 7.71 -12.22 1.20
CA SER A 219 8.07 -13.65 1.45
C SER A 219 7.25 -14.59 0.58
N ASN A 220 7.67 -15.86 0.41
CA ASN A 220 6.91 -16.86 -0.36
C ASN A 220 5.45 -16.95 0.11
N ASP A 221 5.20 -17.15 1.42
CA ASP A 221 3.84 -17.15 1.96
C ASP A 221 3.09 -15.82 1.76
N GLY A 222 3.84 -14.71 1.73
CA GLY A 222 3.29 -13.38 1.46
C GLY A 222 2.82 -13.23 0.02
N ARG A 223 3.58 -13.77 -0.93
CA ARG A 223 3.23 -13.80 -2.35
C ARG A 223 2.11 -14.78 -2.64
N ASP A 224 2.07 -15.93 -1.97
CA ASP A 224 0.97 -16.89 -2.08
C ASP A 224 -0.33 -16.31 -1.52
N PHE A 225 -0.26 -15.63 -0.37
CA PHE A 225 -1.39 -14.91 0.19
C PHE A 225 -1.87 -13.77 -0.73
N ALA A 226 -0.94 -12.99 -1.31
CA ALA A 226 -1.27 -11.95 -2.28
C ALA A 226 -1.92 -12.53 -3.54
N ALA A 227 -1.37 -13.61 -4.08
CA ALA A 227 -1.91 -14.31 -5.24
C ALA A 227 -3.35 -14.79 -4.99
N ALA A 228 -3.65 -15.27 -3.79
CA ALA A 228 -4.99 -15.73 -3.44
C ALA A 228 -6.03 -14.60 -3.28
N TYR A 229 -5.67 -13.49 -2.62
CA TYR A 229 -6.67 -12.50 -2.16
C TYR A 229 -6.46 -11.07 -2.62
N ALA A 230 -5.24 -10.66 -2.97
CA ALA A 230 -4.94 -9.26 -3.26
C ALA A 230 -5.37 -8.87 -4.67
N GLU A 231 -5.91 -7.67 -4.80
CA GLU A 231 -6.33 -7.04 -6.05
C GLU A 231 -5.35 -5.92 -6.46
N ALA A 232 -4.61 -5.38 -5.49
CA ALA A 232 -3.40 -4.60 -5.72
C ALA A 232 -2.29 -5.02 -4.75
N VAL A 233 -1.03 -4.94 -5.17
CA VAL A 233 0.12 -5.32 -4.34
C VAL A 233 1.15 -4.21 -4.33
N PHE A 234 1.52 -3.76 -3.13
CA PHE A 234 2.63 -2.86 -2.90
C PHE A 234 3.93 -3.67 -2.79
N THR A 235 4.88 -3.40 -3.67
CA THR A 235 6.12 -4.19 -3.77
C THR A 235 7.37 -3.35 -3.57
N LEU A 236 8.47 -4.05 -3.35
CA LEU A 236 9.82 -3.50 -3.36
C LEU A 236 10.56 -4.15 -4.51
N ALA A 237 10.70 -3.42 -5.60
CA ALA A 237 11.56 -3.77 -6.73
C ALA A 237 12.49 -2.57 -6.97
N GLN A 238 13.80 -2.82 -7.05
CA GLN A 238 14.79 -1.78 -7.27
C GLN A 238 15.29 -1.73 -8.73
N SER A 239 15.06 -2.77 -9.52
CA SER A 239 15.36 -2.80 -10.95
C SER A 239 14.20 -3.34 -11.80
N ILE A 240 14.22 -3.04 -13.10
CA ILE A 240 13.21 -3.53 -14.06
C ILE A 240 13.18 -5.06 -14.06
N GLU A 241 14.34 -5.71 -14.02
CA GLU A 241 14.46 -7.17 -14.02
C GLU A 241 13.81 -7.80 -12.78
N GLU A 242 14.03 -7.20 -11.61
CA GLU A 242 13.35 -7.62 -10.37
C GLU A 242 11.84 -7.45 -10.47
N GLY A 243 11.38 -6.30 -11.00
CA GLY A 243 9.96 -6.03 -11.19
C GLY A 243 9.29 -7.02 -12.14
N VAL A 244 9.90 -7.30 -13.30
CA VAL A 244 9.41 -8.29 -14.28
C VAL A 244 9.39 -9.69 -13.69
N ALA A 245 10.44 -10.08 -12.95
CA ALA A 245 10.49 -11.39 -12.30
C ALA A 245 9.40 -11.54 -11.23
N TYR A 246 9.18 -10.50 -10.41
CA TYR A 246 8.13 -10.49 -9.40
C TYR A 246 6.74 -10.56 -10.03
N ALA A 247 6.48 -9.76 -11.07
CA ALA A 247 5.19 -9.75 -11.76
C ALA A 247 4.87 -11.11 -12.37
N ARG A 248 5.86 -11.77 -13.00
CA ARG A 248 5.69 -13.12 -13.54
C ARG A 248 5.37 -14.15 -12.45
N ASP A 249 6.12 -14.14 -11.35
CA ASP A 249 5.92 -15.05 -10.21
C ASP A 249 4.52 -14.90 -9.62
N LEU A 250 4.11 -13.66 -9.34
CA LEU A 250 2.81 -13.38 -8.73
C LEU A 250 1.64 -13.77 -9.65
N ARG A 251 1.72 -13.44 -10.95
CA ARG A 251 0.69 -13.83 -11.92
C ARG A 251 0.60 -15.36 -12.09
N THR A 252 1.73 -16.05 -12.05
CA THR A 252 1.77 -17.53 -12.09
C THR A 252 1.08 -18.14 -10.87
N ARG A 253 1.35 -17.62 -9.67
CA ARG A 253 0.68 -18.06 -8.44
C ARG A 253 -0.82 -17.77 -8.46
N ALA A 254 -1.23 -16.59 -8.95
CA ALA A 254 -2.63 -16.21 -9.05
C ALA A 254 -3.43 -17.17 -9.95
N ALA A 255 -2.83 -17.64 -11.05
CA ALA A 255 -3.44 -18.63 -11.92
C ALA A 255 -3.73 -19.97 -11.21
N ALA A 256 -2.90 -20.38 -10.26
CA ALA A 256 -3.14 -21.59 -9.45
C ALA A 256 -4.38 -21.45 -8.54
N TYR A 257 -4.81 -20.22 -8.26
CA TYR A 257 -6.06 -19.91 -7.55
C TYR A 257 -7.24 -19.63 -8.51
N GLY A 258 -7.10 -19.91 -9.80
CA GLY A 258 -8.13 -19.68 -10.81
C GLY A 258 -8.39 -18.21 -11.13
N ARG A 259 -7.45 -17.31 -10.78
CA ARG A 259 -7.55 -15.88 -11.05
C ARG A 259 -6.84 -15.51 -12.34
N SER A 260 -7.36 -14.51 -13.05
CA SER A 260 -6.71 -14.01 -14.28
C SER A 260 -5.39 -13.29 -13.96
N GLY A 261 -4.47 -13.29 -14.93
CA GLY A 261 -3.17 -12.61 -14.79
C GLY A 261 -3.30 -11.09 -14.62
N ASP A 262 -4.43 -10.51 -15.05
CA ASP A 262 -4.73 -9.08 -14.96
C ASP A 262 -5.57 -8.73 -13.71
N SER A 263 -5.83 -9.70 -12.82
CA SER A 263 -6.63 -9.48 -11.60
C SER A 263 -5.85 -8.84 -10.44
N ILE A 264 -4.55 -8.54 -10.65
CA ILE A 264 -3.67 -7.98 -9.62
C ILE A 264 -2.88 -6.83 -10.23
N VAL A 265 -3.07 -5.63 -9.67
CA VAL A 265 -2.28 -4.44 -10.00
C VAL A 265 -0.99 -4.42 -9.19
N ILE A 266 0.16 -4.31 -9.85
CA ILE A 266 1.47 -4.34 -9.20
C ILE A 266 2.06 -2.93 -9.11
N LEU A 267 2.25 -2.45 -7.88
CA LEU A 267 2.57 -1.06 -7.55
C LEU A 267 3.86 -0.98 -6.69
N PRO A 268 5.07 -1.09 -7.28
CA PRO A 268 6.29 -0.84 -6.55
C PRO A 268 6.36 0.58 -5.98
N GLY A 269 7.08 0.74 -4.87
CA GLY A 269 7.36 2.06 -4.29
C GLY A 269 8.36 2.85 -5.13
N LEU A 270 8.06 4.13 -5.38
CA LEU A 270 8.93 5.05 -6.10
C LEU A 270 9.10 6.35 -5.31
N ALA A 271 10.27 6.52 -4.72
CA ALA A 271 10.66 7.78 -4.13
C ALA A 271 11.16 8.77 -5.20
N THR A 272 10.73 10.03 -5.09
CA THR A 272 11.03 11.07 -6.08
C THR A 272 11.64 12.29 -5.41
N VAL A 273 12.73 12.79 -5.99
CA VAL A 273 13.33 14.10 -5.67
C VAL A 273 13.39 14.88 -6.97
N ILE A 274 12.60 15.94 -7.08
CA ILE A 274 12.41 16.67 -8.33
C ILE A 274 13.10 18.04 -8.24
N GLY A 275 13.82 18.41 -9.29
CA GLY A 275 14.35 19.75 -9.50
C GLY A 275 14.10 20.20 -10.94
N SER A 276 14.15 21.51 -11.21
CA SER A 276 13.99 22.01 -12.59
C SER A 276 15.20 21.64 -13.46
N THR A 277 16.34 21.41 -12.82
CA THR A 277 17.54 20.82 -13.41
C THR A 277 18.02 19.63 -12.58
N GLU A 278 18.81 18.76 -13.20
CA GLU A 278 19.44 17.63 -12.48
C GLU A 278 20.32 18.11 -11.31
N ALA A 279 21.02 19.24 -11.50
CA ALA A 279 21.84 19.84 -10.45
C ALA A 279 21.00 20.29 -9.25
N GLU A 280 19.83 20.88 -9.49
CA GLU A 280 18.89 21.24 -8.41
C GLU A 280 18.34 20.02 -7.68
N ALA A 281 17.93 18.99 -8.43
CA ALA A 281 17.42 17.75 -7.84
C ALA A 281 18.47 17.09 -6.94
N LYS A 282 19.74 17.05 -7.39
CA LYS A 282 20.87 16.54 -6.61
C LYS A 282 21.15 17.37 -5.37
N ARG A 283 21.20 18.70 -5.47
CA ARG A 283 21.37 19.58 -4.29
C ARG A 283 20.26 19.36 -3.25
N ARG A 284 19.02 19.20 -3.71
CA ARG A 284 17.87 18.93 -2.85
C ARG A 284 17.97 17.58 -2.14
N GLN A 285 18.41 16.54 -2.86
CA GLN A 285 18.69 15.24 -2.25
C GLN A 285 19.80 15.37 -1.19
N ASP A 286 20.85 16.12 -1.49
CA ASP A 286 22.01 16.30 -0.61
C ASP A 286 21.61 17.03 0.67
N GLU A 287 20.82 18.09 0.58
CA GLU A 287 20.25 18.79 1.74
C GLU A 287 19.43 17.86 2.63
N LEU A 288 18.50 17.09 2.03
CA LEU A 288 17.71 16.11 2.78
C LEU A 288 18.59 15.07 3.46
N TRP A 289 19.63 14.58 2.77
CA TRP A 289 20.57 13.62 3.30
C TRP A 289 21.41 14.18 4.46
N GLU A 290 21.95 15.40 4.32
CA GLU A 290 22.76 16.08 5.34
C GLU A 290 21.97 16.38 6.61
N LEU A 291 20.64 16.53 6.49
CA LEU A 291 19.73 16.65 7.62
C LEU A 291 19.39 15.30 8.30
N VAL A 292 19.94 14.15 7.87
CA VAL A 292 19.74 12.88 8.57
C VAL A 292 20.88 12.64 9.56
N PRO A 293 20.61 12.50 10.87
CA PRO A 293 21.62 12.06 11.82
C PRO A 293 22.19 10.70 11.40
N ILE A 294 23.51 10.55 11.40
CA ILE A 294 24.13 9.32 10.89
C ILE A 294 23.83 8.13 11.81
N GLU A 295 23.73 8.38 13.12
CA GLU A 295 23.41 7.38 14.14
C GLU A 295 22.00 6.81 13.95
N TYR A 296 21.05 7.67 13.52
CA TYR A 296 19.71 7.23 13.14
C TYR A 296 19.77 6.22 12.01
N SER A 297 20.49 6.56 10.94
CA SER A 297 20.57 5.72 9.75
C SER A 297 21.32 4.41 10.00
N LEU A 298 22.41 4.46 10.78
CA LEU A 298 23.15 3.28 11.19
C LEU A 298 22.29 2.33 12.04
N ALA A 299 21.56 2.85 13.03
CA ALA A 299 20.68 2.05 13.86
C ALA A 299 19.57 1.38 13.02
N ARG A 300 19.01 2.10 12.05
CA ARG A 300 17.98 1.56 11.15
C ARG A 300 18.52 0.49 10.19
N LEU A 301 19.73 0.70 9.64
CA LEU A 301 20.41 -0.30 8.82
C LEU A 301 20.71 -1.56 9.64
N ALA A 302 21.28 -1.40 10.84
CA ALA A 302 21.55 -2.51 11.76
C ALA A 302 20.28 -3.28 12.13
N GLY A 303 19.18 -2.58 12.43
CA GLY A 303 17.88 -3.19 12.72
C GLY A 303 17.31 -3.96 11.52
N THR A 304 17.48 -3.45 10.30
CA THR A 304 17.09 -4.16 9.06
C THR A 304 17.90 -5.44 8.86
N LEU A 305 19.20 -5.39 9.16
CA LEU A 305 20.12 -6.53 9.04
C LEU A 305 20.08 -7.48 10.25
N GLN A 306 19.45 -7.06 11.36
CA GLN A 306 19.46 -7.72 12.68
C GLN A 306 20.88 -8.04 13.18
N ILE A 307 21.79 -7.08 13.07
CA ILE A 307 23.16 -7.18 13.59
C ILE A 307 23.46 -6.05 14.59
N ASP A 308 24.56 -6.18 15.33
CA ASP A 308 25.07 -5.11 16.18
C ASP A 308 25.49 -3.89 15.31
N PRO A 309 24.99 -2.67 15.59
CA PRO A 309 25.42 -1.45 14.90
C PRO A 309 26.94 -1.22 14.92
N ALA A 310 27.67 -1.71 15.93
CA ALA A 310 29.12 -1.60 16.01
C ALA A 310 29.87 -2.32 14.87
N LEU A 311 29.21 -3.26 14.19
CA LEU A 311 29.76 -3.98 13.03
C LEU A 311 29.64 -3.17 11.73
N LEU A 312 28.96 -2.02 11.75
CA LEU A 312 28.74 -1.16 10.58
C LEU A 312 29.75 -0.02 10.55
N GLU A 313 30.91 -0.26 9.92
CA GLU A 313 31.91 0.78 9.68
C GLU A 313 31.59 1.59 8.42
N LEU A 314 31.42 2.92 8.56
CA LEU A 314 30.91 3.81 7.50
C LEU A 314 31.65 3.68 6.16
N ASP A 315 32.97 3.55 6.19
CA ASP A 315 33.81 3.57 4.99
C ASP A 315 34.30 2.17 4.56
N LYS A 316 33.65 1.12 5.07
CA LYS A 316 33.83 -0.28 4.63
C LYS A 316 32.53 -0.85 4.06
N PRO A 317 32.60 -1.94 3.25
CA PRO A 317 31.41 -2.69 2.84
C PRO A 317 30.67 -3.32 4.03
N LEU A 318 29.46 -3.82 3.79
CA LEU A 318 28.74 -4.63 4.78
C LEU A 318 29.56 -5.86 5.19
N PRO A 319 29.45 -6.32 6.45
CA PRO A 319 29.99 -7.62 6.86
C PRO A 319 29.47 -8.76 5.97
N ASP A 320 30.29 -9.79 5.75
CA ASP A 320 29.90 -11.01 5.04
C ASP A 320 30.46 -12.21 5.82
N PRO A 321 29.65 -13.26 6.12
CA PRO A 321 28.25 -13.48 5.71
C PRO A 321 27.20 -12.73 6.55
N LEU A 322 26.03 -12.46 5.93
CA LEU A 322 24.81 -11.98 6.61
C LEU A 322 23.67 -13.02 6.46
N PRO A 323 23.27 -13.71 7.54
CA PRO A 323 22.15 -14.66 7.47
C PRO A 323 20.80 -13.94 7.37
N LEU A 324 19.84 -14.53 6.65
CA LEU A 324 18.47 -14.03 6.60
C LEU A 324 17.82 -14.13 7.99
N PRO A 325 17.36 -13.04 8.61
CA PRO A 325 16.84 -13.10 9.96
C PRO A 325 15.40 -13.64 9.99
N ALA A 326 15.12 -14.62 10.85
CA ALA A 326 13.85 -15.37 10.86
C ALA A 326 12.59 -14.52 11.15
N ASN A 327 12.74 -13.46 11.96
CA ASN A 327 11.64 -12.61 12.41
C ASN A 327 11.75 -11.15 11.88
N ALA A 328 12.39 -10.96 10.73
CA ALA A 328 12.56 -9.65 10.12
C ALA A 328 11.63 -9.42 8.92
N ASN A 329 11.58 -8.17 8.45
CA ASN A 329 11.02 -7.87 7.14
C ASN A 329 11.98 -8.37 6.04
N HIS A 330 11.78 -9.62 5.58
CA HIS A 330 12.62 -10.26 4.58
C HIS A 330 12.74 -9.44 3.28
N THR A 331 11.68 -8.73 2.88
CA THR A 331 11.68 -7.87 1.69
C THR A 331 12.72 -6.77 1.81
N MET A 332 12.73 -6.05 2.94
CA MET A 332 13.66 -4.95 3.19
C MET A 332 15.11 -5.44 3.37
N PHE A 333 15.29 -6.58 4.05
CA PHE A 333 16.61 -7.22 4.20
C PHE A 333 17.23 -7.54 2.83
N GLN A 334 16.50 -8.27 1.98
CA GLN A 334 17.01 -8.71 0.68
C GLN A 334 17.29 -7.52 -0.24
N GLY A 335 16.39 -6.54 -0.30
CA GLY A 335 16.60 -5.31 -1.07
C GLY A 335 17.87 -4.56 -0.64
N THR A 336 18.10 -4.46 0.67
CA THR A 336 19.28 -3.79 1.25
C THR A 336 20.58 -4.52 0.89
N VAL A 337 20.64 -5.84 1.10
CA VAL A 337 21.84 -6.64 0.82
C VAL A 337 22.15 -6.66 -0.68
N ASN A 338 21.12 -6.79 -1.53
CA ASN A 338 21.29 -6.77 -2.98
C ASN A 338 21.81 -5.43 -3.48
N LEU A 339 21.30 -4.31 -2.95
CA LEU A 339 21.80 -2.97 -3.29
C LEU A 339 23.27 -2.80 -2.90
N ALA A 340 23.63 -3.20 -1.68
CA ALA A 340 25.00 -3.13 -1.18
C ALA A 340 25.97 -3.91 -2.08
N ARG A 341 25.60 -5.15 -2.44
CA ARG A 341 26.44 -6.05 -3.24
C ARG A 341 26.56 -5.62 -4.71
N ARG A 342 25.47 -5.16 -5.33
CA ARG A 342 25.49 -4.70 -6.74
C ARG A 342 26.48 -3.56 -6.98
N GLY A 343 26.63 -2.67 -6.00
CA GLY A 343 27.53 -1.51 -6.11
C GLY A 343 28.86 -1.65 -5.38
N ASN A 344 29.12 -2.77 -4.69
CA ASN A 344 30.21 -2.88 -3.71
C ASN A 344 30.30 -1.65 -2.78
N LEU A 345 29.13 -1.20 -2.30
CA LEU A 345 28.97 0.07 -1.61
C LEU A 345 29.59 0.00 -0.21
N THR A 346 30.23 1.09 0.23
CA THR A 346 30.50 1.27 1.66
C THR A 346 29.18 1.47 2.43
N VAL A 347 29.19 1.27 3.74
CA VAL A 347 28.01 1.53 4.60
C VAL A 347 27.48 2.95 4.40
N ARG A 348 28.34 3.96 4.31
CA ARG A 348 27.96 5.36 4.06
C ARG A 348 27.26 5.53 2.72
N GLN A 349 27.80 4.93 1.67
CA GLN A 349 27.20 4.97 0.33
C GLN A 349 25.87 4.22 0.28
N LEU A 350 25.78 3.06 0.93
CA LEU A 350 24.56 2.29 1.04
C LEU A 350 23.47 3.08 1.77
N ILE A 351 23.78 3.67 2.91
CA ILE A 351 22.81 4.48 3.67
C ILE A 351 22.29 5.64 2.81
N ARG A 352 23.18 6.34 2.10
CA ARG A 352 22.78 7.43 1.18
C ARG A 352 21.89 6.91 0.05
N ALA A 353 22.25 5.78 -0.56
CA ALA A 353 21.45 5.14 -1.62
C ALA A 353 20.07 4.68 -1.12
N LEU A 354 19.95 4.34 0.16
CA LEU A 354 18.69 4.03 0.83
C LEU A 354 17.93 5.29 1.30
N GLY A 355 18.38 6.51 0.99
CA GLY A 355 17.74 7.75 1.43
C GLY A 355 17.67 7.91 2.95
N GLY A 356 18.64 7.36 3.69
CA GLY A 356 18.62 7.35 5.16
C GLY A 356 17.64 6.36 5.77
N GLY A 357 17.19 5.34 5.02
CA GLY A 357 16.37 4.23 5.54
C GLY A 357 15.08 3.92 4.79
N VAL A 358 14.84 4.55 3.64
CA VAL A 358 13.65 4.38 2.78
C VAL A 358 13.54 2.95 2.23
N GLY A 359 14.63 2.41 1.69
CA GLY A 359 14.70 1.04 1.13
C GLY A 359 14.03 0.82 -0.24
N HIS A 360 13.16 1.73 -0.67
CA HIS A 360 12.56 1.75 -2.01
C HIS A 360 13.47 2.44 -3.04
N ARG A 361 13.13 2.26 -4.32
CA ARG A 361 13.82 2.88 -5.44
C ARG A 361 13.66 4.41 -5.39
N ILE A 362 14.76 5.15 -5.49
CA ILE A 362 14.79 6.61 -5.47
C ILE A 362 15.22 7.11 -6.85
N ILE A 363 14.46 8.03 -7.43
CA ILE A 363 14.85 8.76 -8.64
C ILE A 363 15.00 10.24 -8.31
N VAL A 364 16.13 10.79 -8.75
CA VAL A 364 16.53 12.19 -8.53
C VAL A 364 16.78 12.80 -9.90
N GLY A 365 16.02 13.82 -10.27
CA GLY A 365 16.18 14.40 -11.59
C GLY A 365 15.12 15.42 -11.97
N THR A 366 15.07 15.72 -13.26
CA THR A 366 14.05 16.59 -13.86
C THR A 366 12.71 15.85 -14.03
N PRO A 367 11.61 16.57 -14.25
CA PRO A 367 10.32 15.95 -14.55
C PRO A 367 10.36 14.97 -15.72
N GLU A 368 11.13 15.27 -16.77
CA GLU A 368 11.31 14.40 -17.93
C GLU A 368 12.04 13.10 -17.56
N GLN A 369 13.12 13.18 -16.77
CA GLN A 369 13.87 12.00 -16.33
C GLN A 369 13.00 11.07 -15.47
N ILE A 370 12.15 11.63 -14.62
CA ILE A 370 11.20 10.84 -13.81
C ILE A 370 10.14 10.20 -14.71
N ALA A 371 9.59 10.93 -15.68
CA ALA A 371 8.61 10.39 -16.62
C ALA A 371 9.21 9.28 -17.52
N ASP A 372 10.46 9.44 -17.98
CA ASP A 372 11.20 8.45 -18.77
C ASP A 372 11.39 7.15 -18.00
N ASP A 373 11.77 7.25 -16.73
CA ASP A 373 11.93 6.08 -15.85
C ASP A 373 10.60 5.35 -15.62
N ILE A 374 9.54 6.08 -15.28
CA ILE A 374 8.18 5.54 -15.10
C ILE A 374 7.73 4.82 -16.38
N GLU A 375 7.94 5.44 -17.55
CA GLU A 375 7.59 4.88 -18.85
C GLU A 375 8.38 3.59 -19.14
N ALA A 376 9.68 3.57 -18.88
CA ALA A 376 10.53 2.40 -19.12
C ALA A 376 10.06 1.19 -18.31
N TRP A 377 9.78 1.37 -17.02
CA TRP A 377 9.25 0.32 -16.15
C TRP A 377 7.88 -0.17 -16.60
N PHE A 378 6.98 0.76 -16.91
CA PHE A 378 5.64 0.43 -17.36
C PHE A 378 5.69 -0.38 -18.66
N LYS A 379 6.43 0.09 -19.67
CA LYS A 379 6.57 -0.60 -20.97
C LYS A 379 7.26 -1.96 -20.86
N ALA A 380 8.19 -2.13 -19.93
CA ALA A 380 8.82 -3.42 -19.68
C ALA A 380 7.89 -4.45 -19.00
N GLY A 381 6.72 -4.02 -18.50
CA GLY A 381 5.84 -4.87 -17.70
C GLY A 381 6.39 -5.16 -16.30
N ALA A 382 7.33 -4.32 -15.82
CA ALA A 382 7.89 -4.42 -14.49
C ALA A 382 6.92 -3.90 -13.40
N ALA A 383 5.97 -3.06 -13.81
CA ALA A 383 4.95 -2.48 -12.97
C ALA A 383 3.68 -2.14 -13.78
N ASP A 384 2.54 -2.12 -13.09
CA ASP A 384 1.29 -1.55 -13.61
C ASP A 384 1.13 -0.08 -13.17
N GLY A 385 1.95 0.35 -12.20
CA GLY A 385 1.90 1.66 -11.60
C GLY A 385 2.89 1.83 -10.46
N PHE A 386 2.75 2.90 -9.68
CA PHE A 386 3.63 3.17 -8.56
C PHE A 386 2.89 3.69 -7.33
N ASN A 387 3.35 3.27 -6.15
CA ASN A 387 3.08 3.99 -4.91
C ASN A 387 4.16 5.07 -4.77
N LEU A 388 3.81 6.32 -5.13
CA LEU A 388 4.72 7.45 -5.06
C LEU A 388 5.06 7.77 -3.60
N MET A 389 6.33 8.07 -3.36
CA MET A 389 6.86 8.43 -2.05
C MET A 389 7.65 9.73 -2.20
N PRO A 390 6.99 10.90 -2.31
CA PRO A 390 7.67 12.17 -2.45
C PRO A 390 8.68 12.41 -1.34
N ASP A 391 9.79 13.07 -1.68
CA ASP A 391 10.84 13.49 -0.76
C ASP A 391 10.29 14.25 0.46
N VAL A 392 9.35 15.17 0.21
CA VAL A 392 8.60 15.95 1.19
C VAL A 392 7.14 16.05 0.80
N LEU A 393 6.25 16.12 1.79
CA LEU A 393 4.82 16.35 1.61
C LEU A 393 4.39 17.65 2.31
N PRO A 394 3.45 18.42 1.72
CA PRO A 394 2.76 18.15 0.45
C PRO A 394 3.54 18.59 -0.82
N THR A 395 4.56 19.43 -0.68
CA THR A 395 5.15 20.18 -1.82
C THR A 395 5.86 19.32 -2.86
N GLY A 396 6.46 18.19 -2.46
CA GLY A 396 7.04 17.23 -3.41
C GLY A 396 5.96 16.56 -4.27
N LEU A 397 4.79 16.26 -3.69
CA LEU A 397 3.64 15.75 -4.46
C LEU A 397 3.07 16.82 -5.39
N GLU A 398 2.95 18.06 -4.91
CA GLU A 398 2.49 19.20 -5.72
C GLU A 398 3.34 19.33 -6.99
N THR A 399 4.66 19.36 -6.82
CA THR A 399 5.62 19.41 -7.93
C THR A 399 5.43 18.25 -8.90
N PHE A 400 5.27 17.02 -8.41
CA PHE A 400 5.03 15.85 -9.26
C PHE A 400 3.74 16.01 -10.09
N VAL A 401 2.66 16.44 -9.45
CA VAL A 401 1.35 16.66 -10.10
C VAL A 401 1.41 17.78 -11.14
N GLU A 402 2.16 18.84 -10.89
CA GLU A 402 2.26 19.99 -11.81
C GLU A 402 3.21 19.74 -12.98
N THR A 403 4.23 18.89 -12.81
CA THR A 403 5.33 18.78 -13.78
C THR A 403 5.44 17.41 -14.44
N VAL A 404 5.24 16.32 -13.70
CA VAL A 404 5.40 14.94 -14.22
C VAL A 404 4.11 14.39 -14.80
N VAL A 405 2.98 14.58 -14.10
CA VAL A 405 1.66 14.11 -14.58
C VAL A 405 1.32 14.62 -15.99
N PRO A 406 1.52 15.91 -16.34
CA PRO A 406 1.26 16.39 -17.69
C PRO A 406 2.13 15.73 -18.76
N ILE A 407 3.38 15.37 -18.44
CA ILE A 407 4.27 14.65 -19.35
C ILE A 407 3.72 13.25 -19.61
N LEU A 408 3.34 12.52 -18.55
CA LEU A 408 2.75 11.18 -18.66
C LEU A 408 1.43 11.19 -19.45
N GLN A 409 0.59 12.21 -19.25
CA GLN A 409 -0.65 12.42 -20.01
C GLN A 409 -0.37 12.72 -21.49
N LYS A 410 0.59 13.61 -21.78
CA LYS A 410 1.00 13.93 -23.17
C LYS A 410 1.53 12.70 -23.91
N ARG A 411 2.16 11.77 -23.18
CA ARG A 411 2.65 10.48 -23.72
C ARG A 411 1.55 9.41 -23.82
N GLY A 412 0.32 9.70 -23.40
CA GLY A 412 -0.80 8.75 -23.42
C GLY A 412 -0.66 7.62 -22.39
N LEU A 413 0.24 7.76 -21.41
CA LEU A 413 0.48 6.74 -20.38
C LEU A 413 -0.47 6.86 -19.19
N PHE A 414 -1.00 8.05 -18.95
CA PHE A 414 -1.83 8.34 -17.79
C PHE A 414 -3.12 9.08 -18.18
N ARG A 415 -4.17 8.87 -17.37
CA ARG A 415 -5.48 9.45 -17.59
C ARG A 415 -5.46 10.98 -17.49
N THR A 416 -6.29 11.65 -18.30
CA THR A 416 -6.52 13.10 -18.22
C THR A 416 -7.68 13.45 -17.29
N GLU A 417 -8.59 12.51 -17.08
CA GLU A 417 -9.76 12.63 -16.21
C GLU A 417 -10.09 11.28 -15.56
N TYR A 418 -10.86 11.29 -14.47
CA TYR A 418 -11.40 10.06 -13.91
C TYR A 418 -12.52 9.54 -14.81
N THR A 419 -12.48 8.26 -15.15
CA THR A 419 -13.46 7.58 -16.01
C THR A 419 -14.49 6.76 -15.24
N GLY A 420 -14.31 6.64 -13.93
CA GLY A 420 -15.24 6.01 -13.00
C GLY A 420 -15.15 6.67 -11.63
N THR A 421 -15.94 6.19 -10.68
CA THR A 421 -16.09 6.81 -9.35
C THR A 421 -15.57 5.94 -8.23
N THR A 422 -15.35 4.65 -8.48
CA THR A 422 -14.87 3.71 -7.47
C THR A 422 -13.38 3.45 -7.57
N LEU A 423 -12.77 2.98 -6.48
CA LEU A 423 -11.36 2.57 -6.50
C LEU A 423 -11.10 1.43 -7.49
N ARG A 424 -12.07 0.51 -7.64
CA ARG A 424 -12.00 -0.54 -8.66
C ARG A 424 -11.98 0.01 -10.08
N ASP A 425 -12.79 1.02 -10.39
CA ASP A 425 -12.78 1.66 -11.71
C ASP A 425 -11.41 2.26 -12.00
N HIS A 426 -10.79 2.90 -11.00
CA HIS A 426 -9.46 3.49 -11.16
C HIS A 426 -8.41 2.46 -11.52
N PHE A 427 -8.43 1.31 -10.84
CA PHE A 427 -7.54 0.19 -11.10
C PHE A 427 -7.95 -0.70 -12.29
N GLY A 428 -9.05 -0.40 -12.99
CA GLY A 428 -9.57 -1.24 -14.08
C GLY A 428 -9.99 -2.64 -13.61
N LEU A 429 -10.35 -2.79 -12.32
CA LEU A 429 -10.74 -4.05 -11.72
C LEU A 429 -12.24 -4.31 -11.91
N ALA A 430 -12.59 -5.57 -12.15
CA ALA A 430 -13.99 -5.98 -12.19
C ALA A 430 -14.67 -5.82 -10.82
N ARG A 431 -15.93 -5.40 -10.82
CA ARG A 431 -16.79 -5.44 -9.63
C ARG A 431 -17.13 -6.90 -9.31
N PRO A 432 -16.78 -7.42 -8.12
CA PRO A 432 -17.02 -8.82 -7.79
C PRO A 432 -18.50 -9.12 -7.63
N THR A 433 -18.97 -10.23 -8.20
CA THR A 433 -20.31 -10.77 -7.94
C THR A 433 -20.40 -11.31 -6.52
N SER A 434 -21.56 -11.12 -5.86
CA SER A 434 -21.77 -11.70 -4.53
C SER A 434 -21.67 -13.22 -4.62
N ARG A 435 -21.07 -13.86 -3.62
CA ARG A 435 -21.07 -15.33 -3.52
C ARG A 435 -22.48 -15.93 -3.45
N PHE A 436 -23.48 -15.13 -3.06
CA PHE A 436 -24.88 -15.53 -2.98
C PHE A 436 -25.72 -15.11 -4.20
N ALA A 437 -25.13 -14.37 -5.15
CA ALA A 437 -25.84 -14.02 -6.37
C ALA A 437 -26.21 -15.30 -7.14
N LYS A 438 -27.48 -15.43 -7.52
CA LYS A 438 -27.93 -16.54 -8.38
C LYS A 438 -27.12 -16.50 -9.68
N ARG A 439 -26.33 -17.55 -9.95
CA ARG A 439 -25.75 -17.75 -11.29
C ARG A 439 -26.89 -17.76 -12.29
N ALA A 440 -26.84 -16.88 -13.30
CA ALA A 440 -27.75 -16.97 -14.42
C ALA A 440 -27.62 -18.39 -15.01
N PRO A 441 -28.73 -19.08 -15.36
CA PRO A 441 -28.64 -20.37 -16.02
C PRO A 441 -27.82 -20.21 -17.30
N GLU A 442 -26.79 -21.05 -17.46
CA GLU A 442 -26.06 -21.15 -18.71
C GLU A 442 -27.08 -21.42 -19.82
N VAL A 443 -27.18 -20.49 -20.76
CA VAL A 443 -27.95 -20.73 -21.99
C VAL A 443 -27.22 -21.85 -22.69
N ALA A 444 -27.77 -23.06 -22.59
CA ALA A 444 -27.31 -24.20 -23.37
C ALA A 444 -27.34 -23.77 -24.84
N SER A 445 -26.16 -23.65 -25.45
CA SER A 445 -26.06 -23.52 -26.89
C SER A 445 -26.56 -24.84 -27.48
N ALA A 446 -27.64 -24.75 -28.24
CA ALA A 446 -28.27 -25.85 -28.96
C ALA A 446 -27.43 -26.28 -30.16
#